data_AF-A0A1M5UIH2-F1
#
_entry.id   AF-A0A1M5UIH2-F1
#
_cell.length_a   1.000
_cell.length_b   1.000
_cell.length_c   1.000
_cell.angle_alpha   90.00
_cell.angle_beta   90.00
_cell.angle_gamma   90.00
#
_symmetry.space_group_name_H-M   'P 1'
#
loop_
_entity.id
_entity.type
_entity.pdbx_description
1 polymer ?
#
loop_
_entity_poly.entity_id
_entity_poly.type
_entity_poly.pdbx_seq_one_letter_code
_entity_poly.pdbx_strand_id
1 'polypeptide(L)'
;MLLKNSLKQMGRTKARMIVFLILIVLTVTFLSLGVNLWQTCNGNLEKYGKVFTTVGVVNQKENSVELNQSWNAARKEYTYWDEPIYDYILPISLLDFEGANYIIKPEQRPYYGAYSPDIKVMSSEEEEYVEGKLDSVVEIIPYENCIPSDLVKVKVKRVLYGTYDFEGTDIWFCDEFNDNPGLIEKGKTYITVVSLIGNEHKDSYMEVPYEFFPHNPTISTQKNIKGETVAKDSIPDDKWVEVTDNFYGNEEGMKWKNLGEADDRFFKHTFPIVPTNKTEFLMEFNQGNAYIYDGRDITESEYEEGEKVCIIPKKFAMLNALKVGDNINLKLYYADYEKSVSQTFSAGRVELNFGLLNAEGEVYPVFEDSEYKIVGLYSNTADPEKRPTGYELGSNAVIIPSKSVKNSDEDNIVGYGPMKGYNTSFQIPNGTTKVYLEKFKALGINNLEVEFYDGGYERLSSGMGNLKTVAVILVAVSAATTLAILFFFVFLFISKQKKRTAIERSLGMNRKECTLSMLYGILIIIALGAVIGSFAGFKTADFVISKSTNMETELYSTAFSNWVNNADKMAEVAETSVPVNYLTPIVLCLVVILVSIIISLILIKNNLKAEPLELLSKSEE
;
A
#
# COMPACT_ATOMS: atom_id res chain seq x y z
N MET A 1 -46.37 -19.92 50.95
CA MET A 1 -46.41 -19.14 52.22
C MET A 1 -45.11 -18.35 52.46
N LEU A 2 -43.93 -18.96 52.33
CA LEU A 2 -42.61 -18.33 52.54
C LEU A 2 -42.34 -17.08 51.67
N LEU A 3 -42.62 -17.15 50.36
CA LEU A 3 -42.43 -16.05 49.42
C LEU A 3 -43.29 -14.81 49.76
N LYS A 4 -44.55 -15.04 50.16
CA LYS A 4 -45.54 -14.00 50.52
C LYS A 4 -45.14 -13.24 51.79
N ASN A 5 -44.51 -13.91 52.75
CA ASN A 5 -44.01 -13.31 53.98
C ASN A 5 -42.74 -12.48 53.74
N SER A 6 -41.86 -12.94 52.83
CA SER A 6 -40.67 -12.18 52.40
C SER A 6 -41.06 -10.86 51.70
N LEU A 7 -42.01 -10.92 50.75
CA LEU A 7 -42.50 -9.76 50.01
C LEU A 7 -43.20 -8.71 50.89
N LYS A 8 -44.02 -9.11 51.86
CA LYS A 8 -44.68 -8.20 52.81
C LYS A 8 -43.67 -7.40 53.65
N GLN A 9 -42.49 -7.97 53.92
CA GLN A 9 -41.46 -7.35 54.76
C GLN A 9 -40.57 -6.37 53.97
N MET A 10 -40.30 -6.65 52.69
CA MET A 10 -39.68 -5.69 51.76
C MET A 10 -40.47 -4.37 51.72
N GLY A 11 -41.79 -4.45 51.83
CA GLY A 11 -42.69 -3.29 51.93
C GLY A 11 -42.52 -2.42 53.19
N ARG A 12 -41.80 -2.87 54.24
CA ARG A 12 -41.56 -2.12 55.49
C ARG A 12 -40.20 -1.42 55.54
N THR A 13 -39.29 -1.72 54.60
CA THR A 13 -37.93 -1.13 54.49
C THR A 13 -37.66 -0.59 53.07
N LYS A 14 -38.71 -0.06 52.41
CA LYS A 14 -38.73 0.31 50.99
C LYS A 14 -37.56 1.18 50.55
N ALA A 15 -37.24 2.25 51.29
CA ALA A 15 -36.20 3.20 50.90
C ALA A 15 -34.82 2.55 50.77
N ARG A 16 -34.40 1.72 51.72
CA ARG A 16 -33.06 1.09 51.69
C ARG A 16 -32.96 0.02 50.61
N MET A 17 -34.03 -0.74 50.38
CA MET A 17 -34.08 -1.76 49.33
C MET A 17 -34.01 -1.14 47.93
N ILE A 18 -34.67 0.01 47.74
CA ILE A 18 -34.58 0.80 46.50
C ILE A 18 -33.15 1.31 46.29
N VAL A 19 -32.50 1.83 47.35
CA VAL A 19 -31.10 2.30 47.26
C VAL A 19 -30.16 1.17 46.84
N PHE A 20 -30.26 -0.01 47.46
CA PHE A 20 -29.42 -1.16 47.07
C PHE A 20 -29.72 -1.66 45.66
N LEU A 21 -30.99 -1.66 45.24
CA LEU A 21 -31.34 -2.00 43.86
C LEU A 21 -30.68 -1.03 42.87
N ILE A 22 -30.76 0.29 43.10
CA ILE A 22 -30.13 1.31 42.25
C ILE A 22 -28.61 1.12 42.21
N LEU A 23 -27.98 0.88 43.35
CA LEU A 23 -26.54 0.65 43.45
C LEU A 23 -26.10 -0.62 42.70
N ILE A 24 -26.88 -1.71 42.79
CA ILE A 24 -26.63 -2.94 42.02
C ILE A 24 -26.80 -2.66 40.52
N VAL A 25 -27.87 -1.98 40.11
CA VAL A 25 -28.06 -1.59 38.70
C VAL A 25 -26.86 -0.80 38.19
N LEU A 26 -26.43 0.23 38.91
CA LEU A 26 -25.35 1.12 38.48
C LEU A 26 -24.01 0.41 38.41
N THR A 27 -23.65 -0.37 39.42
CA THR A 27 -22.38 -1.12 39.42
C THR A 27 -22.34 -2.22 38.38
N VAL A 28 -23.44 -2.97 38.20
CA VAL A 28 -23.55 -3.98 37.15
C VAL A 28 -23.58 -3.35 35.75
N THR A 29 -24.15 -2.14 35.59
CA THR A 29 -24.07 -1.36 34.35
C THR A 29 -22.62 -1.06 33.98
N PHE A 30 -21.83 -0.51 34.91
CA PHE A 30 -20.42 -0.21 34.65
C PHE A 30 -19.59 -1.47 34.41
N LEU A 31 -19.87 -2.56 35.12
CA LEU A 31 -19.20 -3.84 34.90
C LEU A 31 -19.52 -4.41 33.53
N SER A 32 -20.79 -4.39 33.13
CA SER A 32 -21.23 -4.83 31.80
C SER A 32 -20.62 -3.97 30.71
N LEU A 33 -20.61 -2.64 30.87
CA LEU A 33 -19.97 -1.70 29.95
C LEU A 33 -18.48 -2.04 29.77
N GLY A 34 -17.74 -2.18 30.88
CA GLY A 34 -16.31 -2.49 30.84
C GLY A 34 -15.98 -3.81 30.14
N VAL A 35 -16.74 -4.89 30.44
CA VAL A 35 -16.50 -6.20 29.81
C VAL A 35 -16.77 -6.15 28.32
N ASN A 36 -17.88 -5.52 27.91
CA ASN A 36 -18.25 -5.39 26.50
C ASN A 36 -17.23 -4.56 25.71
N LEU A 37 -16.78 -3.43 26.25
CA LEU A 37 -15.74 -2.60 25.64
C LEU A 37 -14.42 -3.36 25.51
N TRP A 38 -13.99 -4.05 26.56
CA TRP A 38 -12.73 -4.82 26.55
C TRP A 38 -12.74 -5.92 25.48
N GLN A 39 -13.81 -6.71 25.40
CA GLN A 39 -13.96 -7.77 24.39
C GLN A 39 -13.93 -7.20 22.97
N THR A 40 -14.69 -6.13 22.73
CA THR A 40 -14.78 -5.50 21.41
C THR A 40 -13.44 -4.89 20.98
N CYS A 41 -12.77 -4.17 21.89
CA CYS A 41 -11.46 -3.59 21.61
C CYS A 41 -10.42 -4.68 21.26
N ASN A 42 -10.43 -5.80 21.98
CA ASN A 42 -9.50 -6.89 21.72
C ASN A 42 -9.76 -7.55 20.36
N GLY A 43 -11.04 -7.76 20.01
CA GLY A 43 -11.43 -8.30 18.72
C GLY A 43 -11.10 -7.36 17.56
N ASN A 44 -11.33 -6.06 17.71
CA ASN A 44 -10.98 -5.07 16.68
C ASN A 44 -9.48 -4.96 16.47
N LEU A 45 -8.66 -4.97 17.54
CA LEU A 45 -7.20 -4.98 17.42
C LEU A 45 -6.70 -6.19 16.62
N GLU A 46 -7.29 -7.37 16.83
CA GLU A 46 -6.93 -8.56 16.05
C GLU A 46 -7.30 -8.41 14.57
N LYS A 47 -8.46 -7.81 14.27
CA LYS A 47 -8.89 -7.57 12.88
C LYS A 47 -8.02 -6.53 12.19
N TYR A 48 -7.67 -5.44 12.87
CA TYR A 48 -6.76 -4.44 12.32
C TYR A 48 -5.42 -5.09 11.94
N GLY A 49 -4.93 -6.03 12.77
CA GLY A 49 -3.71 -6.77 12.48
C GLY A 49 -3.77 -7.61 11.19
N LYS A 50 -4.96 -7.96 10.71
CA LYS A 50 -5.18 -8.76 9.48
C LYS A 50 -5.46 -7.91 8.24
N VAL A 51 -6.14 -6.77 8.41
CA VAL A 51 -6.54 -5.89 7.29
C VAL A 51 -5.39 -5.00 6.85
N PHE A 52 -4.60 -4.47 7.79
CA PHE A 52 -3.52 -3.55 7.46
C PHE A 52 -2.22 -4.29 7.18
N THR A 53 -1.42 -3.71 6.28
CA THR A 53 -0.06 -4.14 5.98
C THR A 53 0.87 -2.94 6.17
N THR A 54 1.98 -3.13 6.89
CA THR A 54 3.02 -2.11 7.05
C THR A 54 4.13 -2.34 6.03
N VAL A 55 4.20 -1.44 5.05
CA VAL A 55 5.20 -1.45 3.99
C VAL A 55 6.27 -0.41 4.29
N GLY A 56 7.53 -0.81 4.22
CA GLY A 56 8.66 0.09 4.23
C GLY A 56 9.14 0.35 2.81
N VAL A 57 9.46 1.59 2.47
CA VAL A 57 10.12 1.97 1.22
C VAL A 57 11.45 2.65 1.52
N VAL A 58 12.42 2.54 0.62
CA VAL A 58 13.79 3.01 0.86
C VAL A 58 14.23 4.00 -0.19
N ASN A 59 14.82 5.12 0.22
CA ASN A 59 15.46 6.09 -0.65
C ASN A 59 16.94 6.22 -0.30
N GLN A 60 17.80 6.06 -1.30
CA GLN A 60 19.20 6.44 -1.20
C GLN A 60 19.34 7.93 -1.53
N LYS A 61 20.02 8.65 -0.64
CA LYS A 61 20.38 10.06 -0.81
C LYS A 61 21.50 10.22 -1.82
N GLU A 62 21.39 11.26 -2.64
CA GLU A 62 22.48 11.75 -3.47
C GLU A 62 23.65 12.23 -2.59
N ASN A 63 24.86 12.02 -3.09
CA ASN A 63 26.10 12.47 -2.46
C ASN A 63 26.31 13.97 -2.72
N SER A 64 25.97 14.39 -3.93
CA SER A 64 26.04 15.78 -4.38
C SER A 64 25.04 16.02 -5.51
N VAL A 65 24.97 17.26 -5.94
CA VAL A 65 24.24 17.67 -7.12
C VAL A 65 25.23 18.32 -8.07
N GLU A 66 25.21 17.93 -9.34
CA GLU A 66 26.00 18.55 -10.41
C GLU A 66 25.09 19.42 -11.28
N LEU A 67 25.61 20.56 -11.73
CA LEU A 67 24.90 21.42 -12.66
C LEU A 67 25.09 20.88 -14.07
N ASN A 68 24.04 20.29 -14.63
CA ASN A 68 24.01 19.89 -16.02
C ASN A 68 23.42 21.01 -16.89
N GLN A 69 23.74 20.99 -18.18
CA GLN A 69 23.32 22.03 -19.12
C GLN A 69 22.97 21.45 -20.50
N SER A 70 22.01 22.09 -21.17
CA SER A 70 21.69 21.86 -22.59
C SER A 70 21.75 23.17 -23.34
N TRP A 71 22.40 23.15 -24.49
CA TRP A 71 22.34 24.26 -25.44
C TRP A 71 20.97 24.31 -26.12
N ASN A 72 20.58 25.48 -26.59
CA ASN A 72 19.44 25.70 -27.48
C ASN A 72 19.91 26.59 -28.64
N ALA A 73 19.94 26.06 -29.86
CA ALA A 73 20.51 26.76 -31.01
C ALA A 73 19.65 27.94 -31.48
N ALA A 74 18.33 27.81 -31.42
CA ALA A 74 17.39 28.88 -31.75
C ALA A 74 17.56 30.15 -30.88
N ARG A 75 17.71 29.97 -29.56
CA ARG A 75 17.83 31.07 -28.57
C ARG A 75 19.27 31.46 -28.28
N LYS A 76 20.22 30.59 -28.60
CA LYS A 76 21.67 30.75 -28.34
C LYS A 76 21.97 30.91 -26.85
N GLU A 77 21.31 30.09 -26.04
CA GLU A 77 21.46 30.09 -24.59
C GLU A 77 21.51 28.68 -24.01
N TYR A 78 22.10 28.58 -22.82
CA TYR A 78 22.13 27.34 -22.05
C TYR A 78 20.96 27.30 -21.06
N THR A 79 20.26 26.17 -21.04
CA THR A 79 19.36 25.81 -19.94
C THR A 79 20.11 24.95 -18.95
N TYR A 80 19.96 25.23 -17.66
CA TYR A 80 20.67 24.53 -16.59
C TYR A 80 19.69 23.81 -15.68
N TRP A 81 20.06 22.62 -15.21
CA TRP A 81 19.33 21.90 -14.18
C TRP A 81 20.27 21.12 -13.28
N ASP A 82 19.77 20.80 -12.10
CA ASP A 82 20.46 20.05 -11.08
C ASP A 82 20.30 18.54 -11.35
N GLU A 83 21.42 17.81 -11.43
CA GLU A 83 21.44 16.37 -11.59
C GLU A 83 21.99 15.70 -10.31
N PRO A 84 21.25 14.74 -9.71
CA PRO A 84 21.72 14.05 -8.51
C PRO A 84 22.86 13.09 -8.83
N ILE A 85 23.97 13.20 -8.10
CA ILE A 85 25.15 12.34 -8.24
C ILE A 85 25.22 11.36 -7.07
N TYR A 86 25.46 10.09 -7.41
CA TYR A 86 25.66 9.00 -6.47
C TYR A 86 27.07 8.46 -6.63
N ASP A 87 27.90 8.53 -5.58
CA ASP A 87 29.29 8.03 -5.65
C ASP A 87 29.31 6.51 -5.89
N TYR A 88 28.34 5.80 -5.30
CA TYR A 88 28.16 4.36 -5.41
C TYR A 88 26.68 4.00 -5.24
N ILE A 89 26.23 2.93 -5.89
CA ILE A 89 24.92 2.34 -5.62
C ILE A 89 25.04 1.42 -4.40
N LEU A 90 24.27 1.72 -3.36
CA LEU A 90 24.34 0.97 -2.11
C LEU A 90 23.64 -0.40 -2.25
N PRO A 91 24.27 -1.50 -1.79
CA PRO A 91 23.68 -2.81 -1.94
C PRO A 91 22.49 -3.00 -1.00
N ILE A 92 21.45 -3.68 -1.48
CA ILE A 92 20.24 -4.00 -0.71
C ILE A 92 20.53 -4.80 0.57
N SER A 93 21.65 -5.54 0.61
CA SER A 93 22.09 -6.29 1.78
C SER A 93 22.33 -5.42 3.01
N LEU A 94 22.50 -4.10 2.87
CA LEU A 94 22.57 -3.16 3.99
C LEU A 94 21.26 -3.09 4.80
N LEU A 95 20.15 -3.53 4.21
CA LEU A 95 18.87 -3.64 4.90
C LEU A 95 18.73 -4.98 5.64
N ASP A 96 19.54 -6.00 5.39
CA ASP A 96 19.46 -7.27 6.13
C ASP A 96 20.24 -7.19 7.46
N PHE A 97 19.56 -6.75 8.52
CA PHE A 97 20.14 -6.59 9.86
C PHE A 97 19.34 -7.27 10.96
N GLU A 98 20.02 -7.60 12.07
CA GLU A 98 19.41 -8.29 13.19
C GLU A 98 18.24 -7.49 13.78
N GLY A 99 17.08 -8.15 13.83
CA GLY A 99 15.91 -7.60 14.48
C GLY A 99 15.11 -6.60 13.64
N ALA A 100 15.37 -6.53 12.34
CA ALA A 100 14.48 -5.93 11.34
C ALA A 100 13.11 -6.65 11.27
N ASN A 101 13.10 -7.96 11.58
CA ASN A 101 11.90 -8.79 11.70
C ASN A 101 10.99 -8.75 10.45
N TYR A 102 11.58 -8.81 9.26
CA TYR A 102 10.83 -8.81 8.00
C TYR A 102 9.79 -9.93 7.93
N ILE A 103 8.59 -9.59 7.45
CA ILE A 103 7.63 -10.58 6.93
C ILE A 103 8.03 -10.94 5.51
N ILE A 104 8.24 -9.91 4.68
CA ILE A 104 8.81 -10.02 3.33
C ILE A 104 10.08 -9.18 3.33
N LYS A 105 11.20 -9.80 2.93
CA LYS A 105 12.52 -9.15 2.89
C LYS A 105 12.55 -8.01 1.87
N PRO A 106 13.49 -7.05 2.03
CA PRO A 106 13.74 -6.02 1.03
C PRO A 106 14.02 -6.58 -0.35
N GLU A 107 13.38 -5.95 -1.33
CA GLU A 107 13.52 -6.20 -2.75
C GLU A 107 13.77 -4.85 -3.45
N GLN A 108 14.78 -4.80 -4.31
CA GLN A 108 14.95 -3.74 -5.31
C GLN A 108 14.47 -4.32 -6.63
N ARG A 109 13.24 -4.00 -7.01
CA ARG A 109 12.56 -4.57 -8.17
C ARG A 109 12.95 -3.82 -9.44
N PRO A 110 13.20 -4.53 -10.56
CA PRO A 110 13.20 -3.90 -11.86
C PRO A 110 11.76 -3.69 -12.34
N TYR A 111 11.62 -3.03 -13.48
CA TYR A 111 10.55 -3.39 -14.41
C TYR A 111 11.13 -3.99 -15.68
N TYR A 112 10.31 -4.80 -16.35
CA TYR A 112 10.68 -5.44 -17.61
C TYR A 112 9.90 -4.87 -18.78
N GLY A 113 10.46 -4.92 -19.98
CA GLY A 113 9.68 -4.82 -21.21
C GLY A 113 9.33 -6.20 -21.75
N ALA A 114 8.05 -6.41 -22.07
CA ALA A 114 7.59 -7.60 -22.77
C ALA A 114 7.31 -7.28 -24.24
N TYR A 115 7.93 -8.05 -25.15
CA TYR A 115 7.65 -7.99 -26.57
C TYR A 115 6.52 -8.97 -26.93
N SER A 116 5.38 -8.47 -27.40
CA SER A 116 4.28 -9.32 -27.90
C SER A 116 3.63 -8.70 -29.14
N PRO A 117 3.99 -9.13 -30.35
CA PRO A 117 3.48 -8.51 -31.59
C PRO A 117 1.98 -8.71 -31.80
N ASP A 118 1.38 -9.74 -31.18
CA ASP A 118 -0.06 -10.02 -31.26
C ASP A 118 -0.90 -9.19 -30.28
N ILE A 119 -0.25 -8.39 -29.42
CA ILE A 119 -0.89 -7.54 -28.43
C ILE A 119 -0.85 -6.09 -28.91
N LYS A 120 -2.02 -5.44 -28.86
CA LYS A 120 -2.17 -4.00 -29.08
C LYS A 120 -1.77 -3.24 -27.82
N VAL A 121 -0.78 -2.36 -27.96
CA VAL A 121 -0.29 -1.48 -26.87
C VAL A 121 -0.84 -0.06 -26.98
N MET A 122 -1.39 0.32 -28.13
CA MET A 122 -2.00 1.63 -28.38
C MET A 122 -3.36 1.46 -29.06
N SER A 123 -4.26 2.42 -28.84
CA SER A 123 -5.47 2.58 -29.66
C SER A 123 -5.12 3.16 -31.03
N SER A 124 -6.00 3.01 -32.01
CA SER A 124 -5.77 3.57 -33.35
C SER A 124 -5.62 5.10 -33.37
N GLU A 125 -6.27 5.81 -32.44
CA GLU A 125 -6.11 7.26 -32.29
C GLU A 125 -4.72 7.63 -31.72
N GLU A 126 -4.21 6.82 -30.78
CA GLU A 126 -2.86 6.99 -30.23
C GLU A 126 -1.78 6.64 -31.26
N GLU A 127 -1.99 5.58 -32.06
CA GLU A 127 -1.13 5.22 -33.19
C GLU A 127 -1.01 6.39 -34.19
N GLU A 128 -2.14 6.96 -34.64
CA GLU A 128 -2.15 8.09 -35.58
C GLU A 128 -1.45 9.34 -35.00
N TYR A 129 -1.59 9.60 -33.69
CA TYR A 129 -0.92 10.71 -33.02
C TYR A 129 0.59 10.51 -32.90
N VAL A 130 1.04 9.30 -32.54
CA VAL A 130 2.47 8.95 -32.43
C VAL A 130 3.13 8.93 -33.81
N GLU A 131 2.43 8.40 -34.82
CA GLU A 131 2.80 8.49 -36.24
C GLU A 131 2.86 9.92 -36.76
N GLY A 132 2.40 10.94 -36.01
CA GLY A 132 2.54 12.35 -36.37
C GLY A 132 3.79 13.05 -35.80
N LYS A 133 4.53 12.43 -34.86
CA LYS A 133 5.61 13.06 -34.08
C LYS A 133 7.04 12.60 -34.42
N LEU A 134 7.22 11.92 -35.54
CA LEU A 134 8.12 10.77 -35.58
C LEU A 134 9.61 11.05 -35.37
N ASP A 135 10.19 10.20 -34.52
CA ASP A 135 11.59 9.82 -34.60
C ASP A 135 11.77 8.88 -35.80
N SER A 136 12.78 9.12 -36.64
CA SER A 136 13.05 8.28 -37.81
C SER A 136 14.54 8.07 -38.00
N VAL A 137 14.94 6.84 -38.32
CA VAL A 137 16.31 6.54 -38.73
C VAL A 137 16.41 6.85 -40.23
N VAL A 138 17.17 7.88 -40.59
CA VAL A 138 17.20 8.42 -41.95
C VAL A 138 18.62 8.53 -42.49
N GLU A 139 18.76 8.29 -43.80
CA GLU A 139 19.91 8.75 -44.57
C GLU A 139 19.60 10.15 -45.14
N ILE A 140 20.41 11.15 -44.84
CA ILE A 140 20.28 12.52 -45.34
C ILE A 140 21.42 12.89 -46.29
N ILE A 141 21.13 13.80 -47.23
CA ILE A 141 22.12 14.42 -48.13
C ILE A 141 21.99 15.94 -48.03
N PRO A 142 23.03 16.69 -47.63
CA PRO A 142 23.00 18.14 -47.62
C PRO A 142 23.20 18.72 -49.03
N TYR A 143 22.47 19.80 -49.32
CA TYR A 143 22.54 20.51 -50.62
C TYR A 143 23.80 21.36 -50.80
N GLU A 144 24.41 21.76 -49.68
CA GLU A 144 25.61 22.58 -49.61
C GLU A 144 26.45 22.17 -48.40
N ASN A 145 27.72 22.62 -48.36
CA ASN A 145 28.54 22.44 -47.18
C ASN A 145 27.97 23.32 -46.08
N CYS A 146 27.54 22.74 -44.97
CA CYS A 146 26.93 23.50 -43.89
C CYS A 146 27.32 22.97 -42.51
N ILE A 147 27.22 23.85 -41.53
CA ILE A 147 27.31 23.54 -40.11
C ILE A 147 25.88 23.73 -39.58
N PRO A 148 25.21 22.68 -39.07
CA PRO A 148 23.80 22.75 -38.66
C PRO A 148 23.62 23.43 -37.29
N SER A 149 24.30 24.56 -37.05
CA SER A 149 24.12 25.42 -35.87
C SER A 149 22.94 26.38 -35.99
N ASP A 150 22.25 26.34 -37.13
CA ASP A 150 21.01 27.01 -37.46
C ASP A 150 20.27 26.12 -38.50
N LEU A 151 19.07 26.50 -38.90
CA LEU A 151 18.25 25.74 -39.84
C LEU A 151 18.94 25.55 -41.20
N VAL A 152 19.28 24.31 -41.52
CA VAL A 152 19.80 23.91 -42.83
C VAL A 152 18.83 23.00 -43.54
N LYS A 153 18.78 23.09 -44.87
CA LYS A 153 17.91 22.24 -45.68
C LYS A 153 18.68 21.01 -46.15
N VAL A 154 18.15 19.82 -45.85
CA VAL A 154 18.72 18.54 -46.29
C VAL A 154 17.66 17.69 -46.97
N LYS A 155 18.10 16.80 -47.87
CA LYS A 155 17.23 15.83 -48.52
C LYS A 155 17.25 14.52 -47.74
N VAL A 156 16.09 13.97 -47.41
CA VAL A 156 15.97 12.59 -46.92
C VAL A 156 16.12 11.66 -48.12
N LYS A 157 17.22 10.93 -48.16
CA LYS A 157 17.56 10.00 -49.25
C LYS A 157 16.87 8.65 -49.06
N ARG A 158 16.80 8.17 -47.82
CA ARG A 158 16.25 6.86 -47.46
C ARG A 158 15.76 6.87 -46.02
N VAL A 159 14.68 6.15 -45.75
CA VAL A 159 14.20 5.90 -44.38
C VAL A 159 14.45 4.43 -44.03
N LEU A 160 15.17 4.18 -42.95
CA LEU A 160 15.42 2.82 -42.43
C LEU A 160 14.34 2.39 -41.43
N TYR A 161 13.84 3.34 -40.64
CA TYR A 161 12.77 3.16 -39.67
C TYR A 161 12.04 4.48 -39.47
N GLY A 162 10.75 4.43 -39.10
CA GLY A 162 9.90 5.60 -38.90
C GLY A 162 9.06 5.94 -40.13
N THR A 163 9.00 7.21 -40.50
CA THR A 163 8.06 7.73 -41.51
C THR A 163 8.58 7.55 -42.92
N TYR A 164 8.17 6.49 -43.60
CA TYR A 164 8.58 6.25 -44.99
C TYR A 164 8.17 7.35 -45.97
N ASP A 165 7.12 8.12 -45.66
CA ASP A 165 6.69 9.26 -46.48
C ASP A 165 7.72 10.40 -46.54
N PHE A 166 8.74 10.40 -45.67
CA PHE A 166 9.85 11.34 -45.78
C PHE A 166 10.83 10.99 -46.89
N GLU A 167 10.85 9.76 -47.41
CA GLU A 167 11.83 9.37 -48.42
C GLU A 167 11.71 10.22 -49.69
N GLY A 168 12.81 10.88 -50.06
CA GLY A 168 12.88 11.79 -51.19
C GLY A 168 12.43 13.23 -50.92
N THR A 169 11.93 13.53 -49.71
CA THR A 169 11.47 14.87 -49.31
C THR A 169 12.62 15.72 -48.76
N ASP A 170 12.36 17.02 -48.61
CA ASP A 170 13.27 17.95 -47.94
C ASP A 170 12.82 18.19 -46.51
N ILE A 171 13.78 18.19 -45.57
CA ILE A 171 13.54 18.56 -44.17
C ILE A 171 14.43 19.73 -43.75
N TRP A 172 13.96 20.47 -42.76
CA TRP A 172 14.76 21.46 -42.04
C TRP A 172 15.47 20.79 -40.88
N PHE A 173 16.79 20.90 -40.86
CA PHE A 173 17.67 20.16 -39.97
C PHE A 173 18.50 21.14 -39.13
N CYS A 174 18.59 20.91 -37.82
CA CYS A 174 19.32 21.75 -36.87
C CYS A 174 19.86 20.86 -35.74
N ASP A 175 21.13 20.97 -35.38
CA ASP A 175 21.68 20.32 -34.18
C ASP A 175 21.36 21.17 -32.93
N GLU A 176 20.06 21.20 -32.61
CA GLU A 176 19.44 22.14 -31.67
C GLU A 176 20.09 22.14 -30.27
N PHE A 177 20.64 21.00 -29.84
CA PHE A 177 21.20 20.81 -28.50
C PHE A 177 22.73 20.79 -28.44
N ASN A 178 23.41 21.27 -29.48
CA ASN A 178 24.88 21.30 -29.59
C ASN A 178 25.39 22.71 -29.93
N ASP A 179 26.29 23.27 -29.11
CA ASP A 179 26.83 24.62 -29.33
C ASP A 179 28.01 24.67 -30.32
N ASN A 180 28.51 23.49 -30.74
CA ASN A 180 29.60 23.37 -31.70
C ASN A 180 29.39 22.17 -32.66
N PRO A 181 28.35 22.21 -33.51
CA PRO A 181 28.06 21.12 -34.42
C PRO A 181 29.11 20.96 -35.52
N GLY A 182 29.30 19.72 -35.96
CA GLY A 182 30.25 19.36 -37.02
C GLY A 182 29.84 19.82 -38.42
N LEU A 183 30.80 19.86 -39.34
CA LEU A 183 30.54 20.12 -40.77
C LEU A 183 29.87 18.89 -41.41
N ILE A 184 28.80 19.12 -42.18
CA ILE A 184 28.27 18.16 -43.14
C ILE A 184 28.57 18.63 -44.57
N GLU A 185 29.16 17.75 -45.38
CA GLU A 185 29.64 18.10 -46.72
C GLU A 185 28.59 17.82 -47.79
N LYS A 186 28.46 18.75 -48.73
CA LYS A 186 27.56 18.67 -49.87
C LYS A 186 27.67 17.33 -50.59
N GLY A 187 26.52 16.69 -50.81
CA GLY A 187 26.41 15.50 -51.65
C GLY A 187 26.90 14.20 -51.00
N LYS A 188 27.49 14.25 -49.80
CA LYS A 188 27.73 13.05 -48.98
C LYS A 188 26.42 12.55 -48.37
N THR A 189 26.37 11.27 -48.02
CA THR A 189 25.24 10.68 -47.30
C THR A 189 25.62 10.52 -45.84
N TYR A 190 24.74 10.94 -44.94
CA TYR A 190 24.90 10.74 -43.50
C TYR A 190 23.69 9.98 -42.95
N ILE A 191 23.91 9.11 -41.96
CA ILE A 191 22.85 8.43 -41.22
C ILE A 191 22.71 9.03 -39.82
N THR A 192 21.48 9.23 -39.37
CA THR A 192 21.14 9.77 -38.04
C THR A 192 19.71 9.38 -37.67
N VAL A 193 19.36 9.46 -36.38
CA VAL A 193 17.95 9.54 -35.98
C VAL A 193 17.56 11.01 -35.98
N VAL A 194 16.45 11.34 -36.65
CA VAL A 194 15.85 12.67 -36.59
C VAL A 194 14.60 12.66 -35.75
N SER A 195 14.46 13.66 -34.89
CA SER A 195 13.27 13.92 -34.07
C SER A 195 12.67 15.28 -34.42
N LEU A 196 11.35 15.40 -34.36
CA LEU A 196 10.65 16.65 -34.64
C LEU A 196 10.55 17.54 -33.40
N ILE A 197 10.89 18.82 -33.53
CA ILE A 197 10.65 19.85 -32.51
C ILE A 197 9.99 21.09 -33.14
N GLY A 198 9.24 21.84 -32.33
CA GLY A 198 8.69 23.13 -32.76
C GLY A 198 9.82 24.11 -33.02
N ASN A 199 9.79 24.80 -34.16
CA ASN A 199 10.81 25.77 -34.52
C ASN A 199 10.69 27.02 -33.63
N GLU A 200 11.77 27.36 -32.93
CA GLU A 200 11.85 28.55 -32.09
C GLU A 200 12.71 29.68 -32.69
N HIS A 201 13.28 29.49 -33.88
CA HIS A 201 14.07 30.49 -34.59
C HIS A 201 13.19 31.68 -34.97
N LYS A 202 13.42 32.82 -34.33
CA LYS A 202 12.60 34.05 -34.44
C LYS A 202 12.35 34.53 -35.87
N ASP A 203 13.30 34.29 -36.77
CA ASP A 203 13.26 34.77 -38.14
C ASP A 203 12.53 33.80 -39.10
N SER A 204 12.23 32.56 -38.67
CA SER A 204 11.67 31.52 -39.56
C SER A 204 10.47 30.75 -38.98
N TYR A 205 10.17 30.85 -37.67
CA TYR A 205 9.12 30.04 -37.02
C TYR A 205 7.71 30.17 -37.63
N MET A 206 7.39 31.30 -38.30
CA MET A 206 6.10 31.47 -38.98
C MET A 206 6.03 30.80 -40.36
N GLU A 207 7.17 30.54 -41.00
CA GLU A 207 7.27 29.94 -42.33
C GLU A 207 7.65 28.45 -42.25
N VAL A 208 8.42 28.10 -41.22
CA VAL A 208 8.90 26.75 -40.90
C VAL A 208 8.41 26.45 -39.49
N PRO A 209 7.25 25.79 -39.32
CA PRO A 209 6.69 25.58 -37.99
C PRO A 209 7.44 24.53 -37.16
N TYR A 210 8.22 23.65 -37.82
CA TYR A 210 8.95 22.56 -37.18
C TYR A 210 10.32 22.36 -37.82
N GLU A 211 11.24 21.82 -37.04
CA GLU A 211 12.58 21.41 -37.45
C GLU A 211 12.89 20.00 -36.94
N PHE A 212 13.90 19.39 -37.55
CA PHE A 212 14.39 18.07 -37.19
C PHE A 212 15.77 18.19 -36.55
N PHE A 213 15.94 17.59 -35.38
CA PHE A 213 17.24 17.53 -34.72
C PHE A 213 17.83 16.11 -34.71
N PRO A 214 19.15 15.96 -34.92
CA PRO A 214 19.82 14.67 -34.96
C PRO A 214 20.14 14.13 -33.57
N HIS A 215 20.12 12.82 -33.43
CA HIS A 215 20.77 12.13 -32.33
C HIS A 215 21.23 10.72 -32.74
N ASN A 216 22.12 10.14 -31.93
CA ASN A 216 22.73 8.83 -32.17
C ASN A 216 22.47 7.88 -30.99
N PRO A 217 21.35 7.14 -31.00
CA PRO A 217 21.01 6.18 -29.94
C PRO A 217 21.59 4.77 -30.22
N THR A 218 22.60 4.65 -31.11
CA THR A 218 23.32 3.38 -31.29
C THR A 218 24.27 3.06 -30.11
N ILE A 219 24.48 4.03 -29.23
CA ILE A 219 25.28 3.89 -28.01
C ILE A 219 24.49 3.10 -26.98
N SER A 220 25.05 1.97 -26.55
CA SER A 220 24.44 1.12 -25.54
C SER A 220 24.50 1.76 -24.15
N THR A 221 23.39 1.71 -23.43
CA THR A 221 23.33 2.06 -22.00
C THR A 221 23.43 0.84 -21.08
N GLN A 222 23.72 -0.34 -21.63
CA GLN A 222 23.71 -1.60 -20.88
C GLN A 222 24.54 -1.50 -19.61
N LYS A 223 23.96 -1.93 -18.50
CA LYS A 223 24.58 -1.99 -17.18
C LYS A 223 24.80 -3.42 -16.76
N ASN A 224 25.75 -3.63 -15.87
CA ASN A 224 25.81 -4.87 -15.09
C ASN A 224 25.03 -4.73 -13.78
N ILE A 225 24.92 -5.82 -13.01
CA ILE A 225 24.26 -5.87 -11.69
C ILE A 225 24.87 -4.95 -10.61
N LYS A 226 26.01 -4.30 -10.89
CA LYS A 226 26.64 -3.30 -10.01
C LYS A 226 26.36 -1.85 -10.46
N GLY A 227 25.67 -1.67 -11.59
CA GLY A 227 25.42 -0.38 -12.22
C GLY A 227 26.58 0.20 -13.04
N GLU A 228 27.61 -0.59 -13.31
CA GLU A 228 28.70 -0.18 -14.19
C GLU A 228 28.28 -0.35 -15.66
N THR A 229 28.61 0.62 -16.52
CA THR A 229 28.37 0.49 -17.97
C THR A 229 29.21 -0.64 -18.56
N VAL A 230 28.58 -1.51 -19.34
CA VAL A 230 29.23 -2.64 -20.02
C VAL A 230 29.99 -2.18 -21.27
N ALA A 231 29.38 -1.30 -22.06
CA ALA A 231 30.01 -0.67 -23.22
C ALA A 231 31.06 0.36 -22.78
N LYS A 232 32.34 -0.05 -22.73
CA LYS A 232 33.44 0.80 -22.22
C LYS A 232 34.09 1.70 -23.27
N ASP A 233 33.89 1.44 -24.56
CA ASP A 233 34.70 2.03 -25.65
C ASP A 233 33.90 2.75 -26.75
N SER A 234 32.59 2.95 -26.60
CA SER A 234 31.75 3.55 -27.64
C SER A 234 31.16 4.88 -27.19
N ILE A 235 31.90 5.98 -27.37
CA ILE A 235 31.28 7.31 -27.47
C ILE A 235 31.86 8.04 -28.67
N PRO A 236 31.41 7.74 -29.91
CA PRO A 236 31.29 8.81 -30.89
C PRO A 236 30.22 9.77 -30.36
N ASP A 237 30.60 11.00 -30.00
CA ASP A 237 29.66 12.09 -29.68
C ASP A 237 28.92 12.59 -30.94
N ASP A 238 29.32 12.07 -32.10
CA ASP A 238 28.76 12.42 -33.40
C ASP A 238 27.29 11.99 -33.49
N LYS A 239 26.42 12.99 -33.65
CA LYS A 239 24.97 12.81 -33.83
C LYS A 239 24.61 12.17 -35.17
N TRP A 240 25.56 12.08 -36.10
CA TRP A 240 25.41 11.48 -37.42
C TRP A 240 26.71 10.82 -37.89
N VAL A 241 26.61 9.86 -38.80
CA VAL A 241 27.75 9.09 -39.33
C VAL A 241 27.73 9.11 -40.86
N GLU A 242 28.89 9.27 -41.51
CA GLU A 242 28.98 9.20 -42.98
C GLU A 242 28.72 7.78 -43.49
N VAL A 243 27.76 7.63 -44.39
CA VAL A 243 27.44 6.37 -45.05
C VAL A 243 28.41 6.15 -46.21
N THR A 244 29.44 5.35 -45.95
CA THR A 244 30.49 5.01 -46.92
C THR A 244 30.17 3.74 -47.72
N ASP A 245 31.02 3.40 -48.69
CA ASP A 245 30.88 2.15 -49.45
C ASP A 245 30.90 0.92 -48.52
N ASN A 246 29.94 0.01 -48.70
CA ASN A 246 29.75 -1.18 -47.84
C ASN A 246 29.46 -0.86 -46.36
N PHE A 247 28.87 0.31 -46.06
CA PHE A 247 28.50 0.70 -44.69
C PHE A 247 27.70 -0.38 -43.94
N TYR A 248 26.62 -0.90 -44.53
CA TYR A 248 25.79 -1.95 -43.92
C TYR A 248 26.45 -3.34 -43.86
N GLY A 249 27.67 -3.49 -44.35
CA GLY A 249 28.47 -4.71 -44.23
C GLY A 249 29.50 -4.66 -43.10
N ASN A 250 29.60 -3.55 -42.38
CA ASN A 250 30.51 -3.37 -41.24
C ASN A 250 29.75 -3.25 -39.90
N GLU A 251 30.47 -3.21 -38.79
CA GLU A 251 29.89 -3.17 -37.44
C GLU A 251 29.00 -1.94 -37.21
N GLU A 252 29.42 -0.76 -37.66
CA GLU A 252 28.68 0.49 -37.45
C GLU A 252 27.38 0.55 -38.24
N GLY A 253 27.39 0.17 -39.51
CA GLY A 253 26.15 0.10 -40.29
C GLY A 253 25.19 -0.98 -39.80
N MET A 254 25.71 -2.06 -39.19
CA MET A 254 24.87 -3.08 -38.56
C MET A 254 24.19 -2.56 -37.28
N LYS A 255 24.84 -1.70 -36.49
CA LYS A 255 24.22 -1.04 -35.32
C LYS A 255 23.00 -0.22 -35.73
N TRP A 256 23.12 0.59 -36.77
CA TRP A 256 22.00 1.38 -37.31
C TRP A 256 20.85 0.53 -37.84
N LYS A 257 21.17 -0.61 -38.47
CA LYS A 257 20.15 -1.56 -38.93
C LYS A 257 19.42 -2.22 -37.74
N ASN A 258 20.16 -2.65 -36.72
CA ASN A 258 19.62 -3.26 -35.52
C ASN A 258 18.78 -2.27 -34.72
N LEU A 259 19.18 -1.00 -34.66
CA LEU A 259 18.44 0.07 -34.02
C LEU A 259 17.03 0.20 -34.60
N GLY A 260 16.89 0.21 -35.94
CA GLY A 260 15.58 0.27 -36.58
C GLY A 260 14.66 -0.91 -36.23
N GLU A 261 15.22 -2.12 -36.04
CA GLU A 261 14.45 -3.26 -35.52
C GLU A 261 14.05 -3.07 -34.05
N ALA A 262 14.97 -2.54 -33.24
CA ALA A 262 14.75 -2.33 -31.82
C ALA A 262 13.71 -1.24 -31.54
N ASP A 263 13.73 -0.15 -32.32
CA ASP A 263 12.73 0.92 -32.25
C ASP A 263 11.33 0.41 -32.64
N ASP A 264 11.22 -0.34 -33.74
CA ASP A 264 9.96 -0.94 -34.18
C ASP A 264 9.38 -1.86 -33.09
N ARG A 265 10.24 -2.71 -32.53
CA ARG A 265 9.89 -3.60 -31.41
C ARG A 265 9.38 -2.80 -30.21
N PHE A 266 10.12 -1.79 -29.78
CA PHE A 266 9.83 -1.05 -28.56
C PHE A 266 8.54 -0.22 -28.68
N PHE A 267 8.43 0.62 -29.71
CA PHE A 267 7.31 1.56 -29.81
C PHE A 267 5.99 0.90 -30.21
N LYS A 268 6.02 -0.20 -30.96
CA LYS A 268 4.78 -0.84 -31.47
C LYS A 268 4.35 -2.07 -30.69
N HIS A 269 5.29 -2.76 -30.05
CA HIS A 269 5.04 -4.13 -29.57
C HIS A 269 5.52 -4.39 -28.14
N THR A 270 5.97 -3.35 -27.44
CA THR A 270 6.41 -3.47 -26.04
C THR A 270 5.46 -2.79 -25.07
N PHE A 271 5.19 -3.48 -23.97
CA PHE A 271 4.49 -2.94 -22.81
C PHE A 271 5.21 -3.36 -21.52
N PRO A 272 5.08 -2.58 -20.44
CA PRO A 272 5.85 -2.82 -19.22
C PRO A 272 5.27 -3.92 -18.34
N ILE A 273 6.16 -4.64 -17.68
CA ILE A 273 5.85 -5.68 -16.70
C ILE A 273 6.45 -5.27 -15.35
N VAL A 274 5.63 -5.32 -14.30
CA VAL A 274 5.97 -4.98 -12.92
C VAL A 274 6.04 -6.27 -12.10
N PRO A 275 7.24 -6.84 -11.88
CA PRO A 275 7.41 -7.88 -10.88
C PRO A 275 7.21 -7.29 -9.47
N THR A 276 6.47 -8.01 -8.62
CA THR A 276 6.37 -7.69 -7.19
C THR A 276 6.19 -8.94 -6.34
N ASN A 277 6.54 -8.87 -5.05
CA ASN A 277 6.17 -9.87 -4.05
C ASN A 277 4.77 -9.63 -3.45
N LYS A 278 4.19 -8.44 -3.65
CA LYS A 278 2.84 -8.08 -3.20
C LYS A 278 2.32 -6.85 -3.93
N THR A 279 1.03 -6.76 -4.23
CA THR A 279 0.45 -5.56 -4.84
C THR A 279 0.59 -4.34 -3.93
N GLU A 280 0.50 -4.49 -2.60
CA GLU A 280 0.64 -3.37 -1.67
C GLU A 280 2.06 -2.77 -1.60
N PHE A 281 3.06 -3.38 -2.27
CA PHE A 281 4.39 -2.77 -2.48
C PHE A 281 4.39 -1.73 -3.60
N LEU A 282 3.36 -1.74 -4.44
CA LEU A 282 3.10 -0.73 -5.46
C LEU A 282 2.30 0.38 -4.79
N MET A 283 2.88 1.58 -4.67
CA MET A 283 2.30 2.65 -3.85
C MET A 283 0.91 3.07 -4.33
N GLU A 284 0.62 2.97 -5.62
CA GLU A 284 -0.72 3.24 -6.13
C GLU A 284 -1.79 2.29 -5.54
N PHE A 285 -1.48 1.00 -5.36
CA PHE A 285 -2.34 0.05 -4.64
C PHE A 285 -2.33 0.27 -3.13
N ASN A 286 -1.14 0.54 -2.55
CA ASN A 286 -1.00 0.80 -1.11
C ASN A 286 -1.88 1.98 -0.66
N GLN A 287 -1.94 3.01 -1.50
CA GLN A 287 -2.72 4.22 -1.31
C GLN A 287 -4.10 4.15 -1.97
N GLY A 288 -4.60 2.97 -2.36
CA GLY A 288 -5.96 2.81 -2.91
C GLY A 288 -6.30 3.65 -4.15
N ASN A 289 -5.30 4.19 -4.84
CA ASN A 289 -5.44 4.84 -6.15
C ASN A 289 -5.53 3.80 -7.28
N ALA A 290 -5.15 2.55 -6.99
CA ALA A 290 -5.38 1.38 -7.82
C ALA A 290 -6.11 0.28 -7.02
N TYR A 291 -7.02 -0.43 -7.67
CA TYR A 291 -7.79 -1.53 -7.07
C TYR A 291 -8.12 -2.60 -8.12
N ILE A 292 -8.37 -3.82 -7.64
CA ILE A 292 -8.84 -4.92 -8.49
C ILE A 292 -10.29 -4.66 -8.87
N TYR A 293 -10.53 -4.43 -10.16
CA TYR A 293 -11.84 -4.16 -10.75
C TYR A 293 -12.62 -5.45 -11.04
N ASP A 294 -11.94 -6.49 -11.49
CA ASP A 294 -12.54 -7.80 -11.79
C ASP A 294 -11.55 -8.93 -11.46
N GLY A 295 -12.06 -10.11 -11.11
CA GLY A 295 -11.25 -11.24 -10.65
C GLY A 295 -10.76 -11.09 -9.22
N ARG A 296 -9.48 -11.38 -8.99
CA ARG A 296 -8.83 -11.35 -7.67
C ARG A 296 -7.39 -10.86 -7.76
N ASP A 297 -6.82 -10.53 -6.61
CA ASP A 297 -5.38 -10.37 -6.46
C ASP A 297 -4.64 -11.72 -6.57
N ILE A 298 -3.33 -11.66 -6.77
CA ILE A 298 -2.40 -12.79 -6.66
C ILE A 298 -2.31 -13.21 -5.18
N THR A 299 -2.38 -14.50 -4.94
CA THR A 299 -2.35 -15.05 -3.56
C THR A 299 -0.93 -15.11 -3.01
N GLU A 300 -0.80 -15.17 -1.68
CA GLU A 300 0.51 -15.30 -1.00
C GLU A 300 1.30 -16.53 -1.49
N SER A 301 0.64 -17.69 -1.66
CA SER A 301 1.28 -18.91 -2.21
C SER A 301 1.71 -18.74 -3.67
N GLU A 302 0.91 -18.08 -4.51
CA GLU A 302 1.30 -17.79 -5.90
C GLU A 302 2.52 -16.85 -5.97
N TYR A 303 2.61 -15.86 -5.08
CA TYR A 303 3.82 -15.04 -4.93
C TYR A 303 5.02 -15.85 -4.46
N GLU A 304 4.85 -16.69 -3.45
CA GLU A 304 5.92 -17.48 -2.85
C GLU A 304 6.52 -18.53 -3.79
N GLU A 305 5.66 -19.22 -4.55
CA GLU A 305 6.00 -20.28 -5.51
C GLU A 305 6.47 -19.68 -6.85
N GLY A 306 6.06 -18.45 -7.16
CA GLY A 306 6.34 -17.79 -8.43
C GLY A 306 5.48 -18.37 -9.54
N GLU A 307 4.18 -18.51 -9.27
CA GLU A 307 3.21 -18.99 -10.25
C GLU A 307 3.11 -18.02 -11.44
N LYS A 308 2.89 -18.56 -12.64
CA LYS A 308 2.76 -17.77 -13.89
C LYS A 308 1.35 -17.20 -13.99
N VAL A 309 1.02 -16.29 -13.08
CA VAL A 309 -0.24 -15.54 -13.02
C VAL A 309 0.01 -14.05 -13.13
N CYS A 310 -0.94 -13.30 -13.67
CA CYS A 310 -0.79 -11.86 -13.83
C CYS A 310 -2.08 -11.09 -13.54
N ILE A 311 -1.90 -9.81 -13.23
CA ILE A 311 -2.96 -8.81 -13.14
C ILE A 311 -2.70 -7.76 -14.21
N ILE A 312 -3.70 -7.45 -15.04
CA ILE A 312 -3.55 -6.53 -16.18
C ILE A 312 -4.47 -5.31 -16.04
N PRO A 313 -4.15 -4.16 -16.64
CA PRO A 313 -5.01 -2.99 -16.55
C PRO A 313 -6.29 -3.20 -17.37
N LYS A 314 -7.42 -2.72 -16.85
CA LYS A 314 -8.73 -2.82 -17.49
C LYS A 314 -8.73 -2.29 -18.94
N LYS A 315 -8.10 -1.12 -19.17
CA LYS A 315 -8.04 -0.51 -20.52
C LYS A 315 -7.28 -1.39 -21.51
N PHE A 316 -6.13 -1.94 -21.09
CA PHE A 316 -5.33 -2.86 -21.89
C PHE A 316 -6.08 -4.15 -22.20
N ALA A 317 -6.81 -4.70 -21.22
CA ALA A 317 -7.65 -5.86 -21.41
C ALA A 317 -8.76 -5.60 -22.44
N MET A 318 -9.44 -4.45 -22.35
CA MET A 318 -10.48 -4.06 -23.31
C MET A 318 -9.93 -3.89 -24.73
N LEU A 319 -8.77 -3.25 -24.89
CA LEU A 319 -8.11 -3.04 -26.18
C LEU A 319 -7.78 -4.36 -26.89
N ASN A 320 -7.45 -5.39 -26.11
CA ASN A 320 -7.05 -6.72 -26.59
C ASN A 320 -8.16 -7.78 -26.48
N ALA A 321 -9.38 -7.41 -26.09
CA ALA A 321 -10.48 -8.32 -25.82
C ALA A 321 -10.14 -9.47 -24.84
N LEU A 322 -9.26 -9.20 -23.86
CA LEU A 322 -8.84 -10.13 -22.81
C LEU A 322 -9.76 -10.03 -21.58
N LYS A 323 -9.91 -11.14 -20.86
CA LYS A 323 -10.66 -11.22 -19.59
C LYS A 323 -9.95 -12.12 -18.58
N VAL A 324 -10.43 -12.10 -17.34
CA VAL A 324 -9.97 -13.02 -16.29
C VAL A 324 -10.15 -14.47 -16.74
N GLY A 325 -9.09 -15.26 -16.59
CA GLY A 325 -9.02 -16.66 -16.98
C GLY A 325 -8.35 -16.92 -18.33
N ASP A 326 -8.18 -15.88 -19.17
CA ASP A 326 -7.39 -15.98 -20.40
C ASP A 326 -5.88 -16.00 -20.09
N ASN A 327 -5.07 -16.33 -21.09
CA ASN A 327 -3.60 -16.29 -20.99
C ASN A 327 -3.01 -15.20 -21.87
N ILE A 328 -1.86 -14.69 -21.47
CA ILE A 328 -1.04 -13.77 -22.24
C ILE A 328 0.40 -14.28 -22.26
N ASN A 329 1.01 -14.33 -23.46
CA ASN A 329 2.42 -14.65 -23.60
C ASN A 329 3.26 -13.42 -23.25
N LEU A 330 4.22 -13.55 -22.34
CA LEU A 330 5.15 -12.48 -21.98
C LEU A 330 6.57 -12.88 -22.40
N LYS A 331 7.15 -12.12 -23.34
CA LYS A 331 8.55 -12.27 -23.79
C LYS A 331 9.41 -11.14 -23.23
N LEU A 332 9.99 -11.35 -22.06
CA LEU A 332 10.79 -10.35 -21.35
C LEU A 332 12.16 -10.24 -22.01
N TYR A 333 12.59 -9.02 -22.32
CA TYR A 333 13.84 -8.79 -23.07
C TYR A 333 14.68 -7.62 -22.58
N TYR A 334 14.21 -6.80 -21.64
CA TYR A 334 15.08 -5.86 -20.91
C TYR A 334 14.61 -5.70 -19.47
N ALA A 335 15.51 -5.24 -18.61
CA ALA A 335 15.27 -4.89 -17.21
C ALA A 335 15.80 -3.50 -16.90
N ASP A 336 15.02 -2.70 -16.17
CA ASP A 336 15.44 -1.38 -15.68
C ASP A 336 15.22 -1.32 -14.16
N TYR A 337 16.34 -1.23 -13.44
CA TYR A 337 16.41 -1.13 -11.98
C TYR A 337 16.55 0.33 -11.51
N GLU A 338 16.69 1.29 -12.41
CA GLU A 338 16.88 2.70 -12.10
C GLU A 338 15.55 3.45 -12.08
N LYS A 339 14.78 3.37 -13.17
CA LYS A 339 13.53 4.13 -13.31
C LYS A 339 12.32 3.30 -12.90
N SER A 340 11.22 4.00 -12.64
CA SER A 340 9.90 3.39 -12.50
C SER A 340 9.21 3.25 -13.85
N VAL A 341 8.24 2.34 -13.93
CA VAL A 341 7.44 2.14 -15.14
C VAL A 341 6.74 3.42 -15.60
N SER A 342 6.21 4.24 -14.68
CA SER A 342 5.46 5.44 -15.05
C SER A 342 6.34 6.54 -15.62
N GLN A 343 7.65 6.53 -15.38
CA GLN A 343 8.59 7.48 -15.97
C GLN A 343 8.89 7.16 -17.44
N THR A 344 8.83 5.88 -17.84
CA THR A 344 9.03 5.46 -19.23
C THR A 344 7.70 5.38 -19.98
N PHE A 345 6.69 4.75 -19.37
CA PHE A 345 5.36 4.55 -19.95
C PHE A 345 4.33 5.41 -19.20
N SER A 346 4.43 6.73 -19.36
CA SER A 346 3.45 7.65 -18.78
C SER A 346 2.13 7.63 -19.56
N ALA A 347 1.08 8.28 -19.04
CA ALA A 347 -0.19 8.33 -19.74
C ALA A 347 -0.09 9.18 -21.01
N GLY A 348 -0.29 8.54 -22.17
CA GLY A 348 -0.25 9.22 -23.48
C GLY A 348 1.14 9.64 -23.96
N ARG A 349 2.23 9.25 -23.27
CA ARG A 349 3.60 9.51 -23.70
C ARG A 349 4.56 8.41 -23.26
N VAL A 350 5.41 7.97 -24.19
CA VAL A 350 6.58 7.15 -23.92
C VAL A 350 7.82 8.03 -23.88
N GLU A 351 8.59 7.97 -22.80
CA GLU A 351 9.88 8.67 -22.65
C GLU A 351 11.00 7.63 -22.58
N LEU A 352 11.71 7.42 -23.69
CA LEU A 352 12.82 6.49 -23.76
C LEU A 352 14.07 7.12 -23.14
N ASN A 353 14.50 6.59 -21.98
CA ASN A 353 15.62 7.12 -21.20
C ASN A 353 16.86 6.20 -21.22
N PHE A 354 16.89 5.22 -22.13
CA PHE A 354 17.95 4.23 -22.25
C PHE A 354 18.12 3.78 -23.71
N GLY A 355 19.27 3.19 -24.03
CA GLY A 355 19.58 2.67 -25.36
C GLY A 355 18.96 1.29 -25.59
N LEU A 356 18.44 1.06 -26.80
CA LEU A 356 17.74 -0.19 -27.17
C LEU A 356 18.66 -1.32 -27.69
N LEU A 357 19.96 -1.07 -27.76
CA LEU A 357 20.97 -2.04 -28.16
C LEU A 357 21.85 -2.44 -26.96
N ASN A 358 22.28 -3.71 -26.93
CA ASN A 358 23.27 -4.19 -25.97
C ASN A 358 24.68 -3.66 -26.30
N ALA A 359 25.67 -4.00 -25.48
CA ALA A 359 27.05 -3.52 -25.62
C ALA A 359 27.70 -3.94 -26.95
N GLU A 360 27.24 -5.02 -27.57
CA GLU A 360 27.67 -5.50 -28.88
C GLU A 360 26.98 -4.76 -30.04
N GLY A 361 25.99 -3.89 -29.76
CA GLY A 361 25.22 -3.20 -30.78
C GLY A 361 24.12 -4.07 -31.41
N GLU A 362 23.74 -5.14 -30.74
CA GLU A 362 22.67 -6.06 -31.13
C GLU A 362 21.38 -5.74 -30.37
N VAL A 363 20.24 -6.16 -30.93
CA VAL A 363 18.95 -6.02 -30.24
C VAL A 363 18.92 -6.95 -29.05
N TYR A 364 18.48 -6.46 -27.89
CA TYR A 364 18.41 -7.29 -26.68
C TYR A 364 17.62 -8.61 -26.91
N PRO A 365 18.19 -9.75 -26.52
CA PRO A 365 17.53 -11.04 -26.66
C PRO A 365 16.41 -11.22 -25.63
N VAL A 366 15.42 -12.06 -25.94
CA VAL A 366 14.42 -12.48 -24.95
C VAL A 366 15.09 -13.42 -23.95
N PHE A 367 15.04 -13.08 -22.66
CA PHE A 367 15.57 -13.92 -21.60
C PHE A 367 14.48 -14.80 -20.96
N GLU A 368 13.20 -14.42 -21.05
CA GLU A 368 12.08 -15.20 -20.52
C GLU A 368 10.90 -15.17 -21.52
N ASP A 369 10.39 -16.34 -21.90
CA ASP A 369 9.19 -16.52 -22.74
C ASP A 369 8.24 -17.45 -22.00
N SER A 370 7.09 -16.94 -21.58
CA SER A 370 6.15 -17.70 -20.75
C SER A 370 4.70 -17.25 -20.92
N GLU A 371 3.78 -18.21 -20.84
CA GLU A 371 2.34 -17.97 -20.74
C GLU A 371 1.97 -17.62 -19.30
N TYR A 372 1.28 -16.49 -19.11
CA TYR A 372 0.73 -16.05 -17.83
C TYR A 372 -0.78 -16.06 -17.85
N LYS A 373 -1.40 -16.65 -16.81
CA LYS A 373 -2.86 -16.64 -16.65
C LYS A 373 -3.32 -15.35 -15.98
N ILE A 374 -4.29 -14.67 -16.59
CA ILE A 374 -4.89 -13.45 -16.04
C ILE A 374 -5.81 -13.83 -14.88
N VAL A 375 -5.47 -13.42 -13.66
CA VAL A 375 -6.27 -13.69 -12.44
C VAL A 375 -7.06 -12.48 -11.97
N GLY A 376 -6.68 -11.29 -12.41
CA GLY A 376 -7.37 -10.04 -12.06
C GLY A 376 -7.18 -8.95 -13.11
N LEU A 377 -8.13 -8.03 -13.15
CA LEU A 377 -8.06 -6.78 -13.90
C LEU A 377 -8.05 -5.64 -12.89
N TYR A 378 -7.12 -4.69 -13.01
CA TYR A 378 -7.10 -3.52 -12.14
C TYR A 378 -7.56 -2.25 -12.85
N SER A 379 -8.07 -1.31 -12.07
CA SER A 379 -8.31 0.06 -12.50
C SER A 379 -7.52 1.00 -11.60
N ASN A 380 -7.03 2.09 -12.16
CA ASN A 380 -6.36 3.14 -11.41
C ASN A 380 -6.90 4.52 -11.79
N THR A 381 -6.68 5.49 -10.91
CA THR A 381 -7.17 6.86 -11.03
C THR A 381 -6.08 7.85 -11.42
N ALA A 382 -4.96 7.38 -11.98
CA ALA A 382 -3.86 8.24 -12.41
C ALA A 382 -4.37 9.34 -13.35
N ASP A 383 -4.04 10.57 -13.00
CA ASP A 383 -4.36 11.76 -13.78
C ASP A 383 -3.36 11.84 -14.94
N PRO A 384 -3.80 11.67 -16.19
CA PRO A 384 -2.90 11.59 -17.33
C PRO A 384 -2.22 12.93 -17.65
N GLU A 385 -2.72 14.05 -17.10
CA GLU A 385 -2.14 15.38 -17.34
C GLU A 385 -0.99 15.72 -16.39
N LYS A 386 -0.79 14.92 -15.34
CA LYS A 386 0.27 15.17 -14.35
C LYS A 386 1.55 14.42 -14.71
N ARG A 387 2.68 15.11 -14.52
CA ARG A 387 3.99 14.47 -14.62
C ARG A 387 4.11 13.37 -13.56
N PRO A 388 4.51 12.14 -13.93
CA PRO A 388 4.61 11.02 -13.00
C PRO A 388 5.66 11.30 -11.92
N THR A 389 5.33 10.93 -10.68
CA THR A 389 6.27 10.99 -9.55
C THR A 389 7.17 9.76 -9.48
N GLY A 390 6.76 8.69 -10.16
CA GLY A 390 7.39 7.38 -10.20
C GLY A 390 6.68 6.33 -9.35
N TYR A 391 5.72 6.74 -8.52
CA TYR A 391 4.92 5.84 -7.67
C TYR A 391 3.68 5.28 -8.36
N GLU A 392 3.31 5.84 -9.51
CA GLU A 392 2.17 5.42 -10.32
C GLU A 392 2.50 4.16 -11.15
N LEU A 393 1.49 3.35 -11.44
CA LEU A 393 1.55 2.29 -12.44
C LEU A 393 1.51 2.96 -13.81
N GLY A 394 2.56 2.77 -14.61
CA GLY A 394 2.56 3.31 -15.98
C GLY A 394 1.52 2.66 -16.88
N SER A 395 1.36 3.23 -18.07
CA SER A 395 0.41 2.76 -19.08
C SER A 395 0.68 1.30 -19.42
N ASN A 396 -0.41 0.51 -19.50
CA ASN A 396 -0.39 -0.91 -19.83
C ASN A 396 0.47 -1.81 -18.91
N ALA A 397 0.82 -1.35 -17.71
CA ALA A 397 1.65 -2.12 -16.79
C ALA A 397 0.98 -3.43 -16.34
N VAL A 398 1.59 -4.57 -16.68
CA VAL A 398 1.14 -5.89 -16.23
C VAL A 398 1.90 -6.30 -14.97
N ILE A 399 1.18 -6.71 -13.93
CA ILE A 399 1.77 -7.09 -12.64
C ILE A 399 1.92 -8.61 -12.56
N ILE A 400 3.09 -9.08 -12.17
CA ILE A 400 3.41 -10.51 -12.00
C ILE A 400 4.13 -10.77 -10.66
N PRO A 401 4.14 -12.02 -10.16
CA PRO A 401 5.04 -12.39 -9.07
C PRO A 401 6.50 -12.24 -9.47
N SER A 402 7.34 -11.57 -8.66
CA SER A 402 8.78 -11.42 -8.97
C SER A 402 9.45 -12.78 -9.16
N LYS A 403 9.11 -13.77 -8.33
CA LYS A 403 9.65 -15.14 -8.41
C LYS A 403 9.17 -15.92 -9.63
N SER A 404 8.21 -15.42 -10.41
CA SER A 404 7.74 -16.10 -11.62
C SER A 404 8.74 -16.02 -12.76
N VAL A 405 9.63 -15.02 -12.76
CA VAL A 405 10.76 -14.93 -13.69
C VAL A 405 11.88 -15.81 -13.15
N LYS A 406 12.32 -16.80 -13.94
CA LYS A 406 13.31 -17.80 -13.51
C LYS A 406 14.65 -17.62 -14.21
N ASN A 407 14.64 -17.07 -15.42
CA ASN A 407 15.85 -16.81 -16.19
C ASN A 407 16.48 -15.48 -15.77
N SER A 408 17.80 -15.40 -15.90
CA SER A 408 18.58 -14.21 -15.52
C SER A 408 18.39 -13.09 -16.53
N ASP A 409 18.31 -11.86 -16.04
CA ASP A 409 18.28 -10.62 -16.84
C ASP A 409 19.64 -9.92 -16.88
N GLU A 410 20.72 -10.56 -16.39
CA GLU A 410 22.03 -9.93 -16.18
C GLU A 410 22.64 -9.27 -17.42
N ASP A 411 22.37 -9.83 -18.61
CA ASP A 411 22.83 -9.32 -19.91
C ASP A 411 21.79 -8.39 -20.58
N ASN A 412 20.69 -8.06 -19.89
CA ASN A 412 19.55 -7.34 -20.42
C ASN A 412 19.21 -6.09 -19.60
N ILE A 413 20.10 -5.65 -18.71
CA ILE A 413 19.89 -4.48 -17.85
C ILE A 413 20.18 -3.20 -18.63
N VAL A 414 19.15 -2.39 -18.89
CA VAL A 414 19.26 -1.11 -19.62
C VAL A 414 19.57 0.08 -18.72
N GLY A 415 19.27 -0.06 -17.42
CA GLY A 415 19.45 0.96 -16.39
C GLY A 415 19.56 0.30 -15.01
N TYR A 416 20.46 0.80 -14.17
CA TYR A 416 20.65 0.30 -12.81
C TYR A 416 21.05 1.44 -11.90
N GLY A 417 20.18 1.73 -10.93
CA GLY A 417 20.25 2.96 -10.15
C GLY A 417 20.18 2.76 -8.63
N PRO A 418 20.21 3.87 -7.88
CA PRO A 418 20.05 3.85 -6.42
C PRO A 418 18.70 3.29 -5.99
N MET A 419 18.63 2.83 -4.73
CA MET A 419 17.35 2.49 -4.10
C MET A 419 16.46 3.75 -4.05
N LYS A 420 15.22 3.61 -4.51
CA LYS A 420 14.18 4.64 -4.49
C LYS A 420 12.89 4.04 -3.98
N GLY A 421 12.01 4.88 -3.40
CA GLY A 421 10.80 4.37 -2.79
C GLY A 421 9.86 3.62 -3.76
N TYR A 422 9.98 3.89 -5.06
CA TYR A 422 9.22 3.22 -6.12
C TYR A 422 9.86 1.93 -6.66
N ASN A 423 11.11 1.60 -6.31
CA ASN A 423 11.76 0.35 -6.72
C ASN A 423 12.19 -0.50 -5.52
N THR A 424 12.28 0.07 -4.32
CA THR A 424 12.79 -0.64 -3.14
C THR A 424 11.78 -0.64 -2.01
N SER A 425 11.29 -1.84 -1.66
CA SER A 425 10.26 -2.02 -0.65
C SER A 425 10.40 -3.32 0.15
N PHE A 426 9.78 -3.36 1.32
CA PHE A 426 9.72 -4.54 2.20
C PHE A 426 8.48 -4.51 3.11
N GLN A 427 8.23 -5.61 3.83
CA GLN A 427 7.15 -5.70 4.81
C GLN A 427 7.67 -6.03 6.20
N ILE A 428 7.14 -5.34 7.22
CA ILE A 428 7.37 -5.64 8.64
C ILE A 428 6.06 -5.87 9.39
N PRO A 429 6.08 -6.49 10.58
CA PRO A 429 4.90 -6.63 11.42
C PRO A 429 4.32 -5.27 11.80
N ASN A 430 2.98 -5.18 11.76
CA ASN A 430 2.26 -3.97 12.12
C ASN A 430 2.59 -3.50 13.55
N GLY A 431 2.79 -2.19 13.72
CA GLY A 431 3.12 -1.56 15.00
C GLY A 431 4.59 -1.71 15.44
N THR A 432 5.49 -2.15 14.56
CA THR A 432 6.92 -2.30 14.87
C THR A 432 7.83 -1.26 14.19
N THR A 433 7.25 -0.23 13.56
CA THR A 433 8.00 0.80 12.80
C THR A 433 9.07 1.50 13.65
N LYS A 434 8.73 1.87 14.89
CA LYS A 434 9.65 2.54 15.82
C LYS A 434 10.86 1.67 16.16
N VAL A 435 10.61 0.39 16.46
CA VAL A 435 11.66 -0.58 16.79
C VAL A 435 12.59 -0.79 15.60
N TYR A 436 12.02 -0.86 14.38
CA TYR A 436 12.81 -0.93 13.16
C TYR A 436 13.70 0.31 13.01
N LEU A 437 13.13 1.51 13.10
CA LEU A 437 13.86 2.77 12.90
C LEU A 437 14.96 2.97 13.94
N GLU A 438 14.74 2.58 15.20
CA GLU A 438 15.77 2.63 16.25
C GLU A 438 16.96 1.73 15.92
N LYS A 439 16.71 0.49 15.49
CA LYS A 439 17.76 -0.46 15.10
C LYS A 439 18.46 -0.03 13.82
N PHE A 440 17.72 0.45 12.82
CA PHE A 440 18.28 0.94 11.56
C PHE A 440 19.20 2.14 11.80
N LYS A 441 18.79 3.10 12.64
CA LYS A 441 19.64 4.24 13.03
C LYS A 441 20.90 3.81 13.77
N ALA A 442 20.83 2.75 14.58
CA ALA A 442 21.99 2.23 15.30
C ALA A 442 23.08 1.64 14.37
N LEU A 443 22.75 1.31 13.11
CA LEU A 443 23.72 0.89 12.09
C LEU A 443 24.62 2.04 11.60
N GLY A 444 24.23 3.30 11.83
CA GLY A 444 25.00 4.48 11.40
C GLY A 444 24.97 4.72 9.88
N ILE A 445 24.00 4.15 9.16
CA ILE A 445 23.84 4.34 7.71
C ILE A 445 23.07 5.65 7.46
N ASN A 446 23.78 6.70 7.08
CA ASN A 446 23.18 8.05 6.92
C ASN A 446 22.65 8.34 5.51
N ASN A 447 23.06 7.56 4.52
CA ASN A 447 22.74 7.80 3.10
C ASN A 447 21.49 7.03 2.65
N LEU A 448 20.82 6.33 3.55
CA LEU A 448 19.56 5.63 3.30
C LEU A 448 18.47 6.18 4.21
N GLU A 449 17.33 6.48 3.63
CA GLU A 449 16.10 6.87 4.32
C GLU A 449 15.07 5.77 4.16
N VAL A 450 14.36 5.47 5.25
CA VAL A 450 13.29 4.48 5.28
C VAL A 450 12.01 5.18 5.70
N GLU A 451 10.97 5.05 4.87
CA GLU A 451 9.63 5.56 5.15
C GLU A 451 8.65 4.39 5.28
N PHE A 452 7.67 4.52 6.18
CA PHE A 452 6.67 3.48 6.46
C PHE A 452 5.26 3.92 6.10
N TYR A 453 4.54 3.01 5.44
CA TYR A 453 3.15 3.12 5.05
C TYR A 453 2.36 1.99 5.71
N ASP A 454 1.64 2.29 6.80
CA ASP A 454 0.89 1.32 7.61
C ASP A 454 -0.64 1.41 7.40
N GLY A 455 -1.08 2.22 6.43
CA GLY A 455 -2.50 2.48 6.15
C GLY A 455 -3.27 3.11 7.31
N GLY A 456 -2.59 3.63 8.35
CA GLY A 456 -3.22 4.18 9.56
C GLY A 456 -3.34 3.18 10.72
N TYR A 457 -2.74 1.99 10.62
CA TYR A 457 -2.79 0.95 11.66
C TYR A 457 -2.34 1.45 13.04
N GLU A 458 -1.18 2.11 13.15
CA GLU A 458 -0.65 2.54 14.45
C GLU A 458 -1.59 3.53 15.12
N ARG A 459 -2.24 4.40 14.33
CA ARG A 459 -3.20 5.37 14.83
C ARG A 459 -4.47 4.67 15.36
N LEU A 460 -5.05 3.76 14.59
CA LEU A 460 -6.24 3.00 14.97
C LEU A 460 -5.99 2.09 16.18
N SER A 461 -4.88 1.35 16.16
CA SER A 461 -4.51 0.44 17.23
C SER A 461 -4.19 1.19 18.53
N SER A 462 -3.59 2.37 18.46
CA SER A 462 -3.36 3.23 19.64
C SER A 462 -4.67 3.72 20.26
N GLY A 463 -5.62 4.19 19.45
CA GLY A 463 -6.95 4.60 19.91
C GLY A 463 -7.69 3.45 20.61
N MET A 464 -7.70 2.27 19.98
CA MET A 464 -8.33 1.08 20.53
C MET A 464 -7.61 0.55 21.79
N GLY A 465 -6.28 0.69 21.85
CA GLY A 465 -5.46 0.35 23.02
C GLY A 465 -5.78 1.22 24.24
N ASN A 466 -6.01 2.52 24.03
CA ASN A 466 -6.45 3.43 25.08
C ASN A 466 -7.84 3.06 25.61
N LEU A 467 -8.80 2.80 24.71
CA LEU A 467 -10.14 2.34 25.10
C LEU A 467 -10.10 1.01 25.86
N LYS A 468 -9.26 0.06 25.42
CA LYS A 468 -9.01 -1.20 26.12
C LYS A 468 -8.50 -0.97 27.55
N THR A 469 -7.57 -0.03 27.73
CA THR A 469 -7.02 0.31 29.06
C THR A 469 -8.10 0.86 29.98
N VAL A 470 -8.91 1.81 29.49
CA VAL A 470 -10.07 2.35 30.24
C VAL A 470 -11.05 1.24 30.59
N ALA A 471 -11.35 0.34 29.64
CA ALA A 471 -12.26 -0.78 29.85
C ALA A 471 -11.76 -1.74 30.95
N VAL A 472 -10.47 -2.08 30.98
CA VAL A 472 -9.87 -2.93 32.03
C VAL A 472 -9.97 -2.27 33.41
N ILE A 473 -9.65 -0.96 33.51
CA ILE A 473 -9.80 -0.21 34.76
C ILE A 473 -11.26 -0.22 35.20
N LEU A 474 -12.19 0.03 34.28
CA LEU A 474 -13.62 0.04 34.55
C LEU A 474 -14.09 -1.32 35.07
N VAL A 475 -13.66 -2.44 34.46
CA VAL A 475 -13.96 -3.81 34.92
C VAL A 475 -13.42 -4.03 36.32
N ALA A 476 -12.15 -3.70 36.58
CA ALA A 476 -11.52 -3.95 37.88
C ALA A 476 -12.24 -3.19 39.01
N VAL A 477 -12.48 -1.89 38.82
CA VAL A 477 -13.14 -1.03 39.81
C VAL A 477 -14.59 -1.44 40.01
N SER A 478 -15.34 -1.68 38.93
CA SER A 478 -16.75 -2.06 39.01
C SER A 478 -16.93 -3.47 39.58
N ALA A 479 -16.04 -4.43 39.30
CA ALA A 479 -16.09 -5.76 39.89
C ALA A 479 -15.88 -5.70 41.41
N ALA A 480 -14.85 -4.97 41.87
CA ALA A 480 -14.59 -4.77 43.29
C ALA A 480 -15.76 -4.07 44.00
N THR A 481 -16.31 -3.02 43.36
CA THR A 481 -17.46 -2.27 43.89
C THR A 481 -18.72 -3.14 43.93
N THR A 482 -18.98 -3.92 42.89
CA THR A 482 -20.12 -4.86 42.82
C THR A 482 -20.00 -5.88 43.95
N LEU A 483 -18.83 -6.49 44.15
CA LEU A 483 -18.59 -7.44 45.24
C LEU A 483 -18.82 -6.82 46.62
N ALA A 484 -18.33 -5.60 46.85
CA ALA A 484 -18.56 -4.89 48.10
C ALA A 484 -20.06 -4.61 48.34
N ILE A 485 -20.77 -4.11 47.33
CA ILE A 485 -22.21 -3.80 47.44
C ILE A 485 -23.02 -5.08 47.68
N LEU A 486 -22.71 -6.16 46.96
CA LEU A 486 -23.34 -7.46 47.19
C LEU A 486 -23.10 -7.96 48.61
N PHE A 487 -21.86 -7.91 49.09
CA PHE A 487 -21.52 -8.29 50.46
C PHE A 487 -22.28 -7.44 51.49
N PHE A 488 -22.23 -6.11 51.39
CA PHE A 488 -22.91 -5.20 52.31
C PHE A 488 -24.43 -5.39 52.29
N PHE A 489 -25.02 -5.53 51.09
CA PHE A 489 -26.44 -5.78 50.93
C PHE A 489 -26.86 -7.07 51.65
N VAL A 490 -26.16 -8.17 51.35
CA VAL A 490 -26.42 -9.48 51.95
C VAL A 490 -26.20 -9.43 53.47
N PHE A 491 -25.10 -8.84 53.94
CA PHE A 491 -24.77 -8.69 55.36
C PHE A 491 -25.85 -7.90 56.12
N LEU A 492 -26.26 -6.74 55.61
CA LEU A 492 -27.29 -5.92 56.24
C LEU A 492 -28.66 -6.58 56.20
N PHE A 493 -29.00 -7.26 55.10
CA PHE A 493 -30.25 -7.99 54.96
C PHE A 493 -30.33 -9.14 55.99
N ILE A 494 -29.28 -9.95 56.10
CA ILE A 494 -29.19 -11.05 57.07
C ILE A 494 -29.20 -10.52 58.51
N SER A 495 -28.41 -9.48 58.79
CA SER A 495 -28.29 -8.90 60.14
C SER A 495 -29.64 -8.40 60.67
N LYS A 496 -30.46 -7.77 59.83
CA LYS A 496 -31.80 -7.32 60.20
C LYS A 496 -32.82 -8.45 60.33
N GLN A 497 -32.57 -9.60 59.72
CA GLN A 497 -33.47 -10.75 59.79
C GLN A 497 -33.17 -11.70 60.94
N LYS A 498 -32.06 -11.50 61.69
CA LYS A 498 -31.70 -12.31 62.87
C LYS A 498 -32.85 -12.57 63.85
N LYS A 499 -33.58 -11.51 64.24
CA LYS A 499 -34.72 -11.60 65.18
C LYS A 499 -35.87 -12.45 64.61
N ARG A 500 -36.16 -12.29 63.31
CA ARG A 500 -37.16 -13.10 62.60
C ARG A 500 -36.71 -14.55 62.46
N THR A 501 -35.46 -14.80 62.08
CA THR A 501 -34.89 -16.15 61.96
C THR A 501 -34.92 -16.88 63.31
N ALA A 502 -34.70 -16.18 64.43
CA ALA A 502 -34.82 -16.74 65.77
C ALA A 502 -36.28 -17.12 66.13
N ILE A 503 -37.26 -16.28 65.77
CA ILE A 503 -38.69 -16.57 65.95
C ILE A 503 -39.11 -17.76 65.08
N GLU A 504 -38.73 -17.78 63.80
CA GLU A 504 -39.04 -18.88 62.87
C GLU A 504 -38.44 -20.21 63.34
N ARG A 505 -37.19 -20.20 63.84
CA ARG A 505 -36.55 -21.38 64.45
C ARG A 505 -37.23 -21.82 65.76
N SER A 506 -37.74 -20.89 66.56
CA SER A 506 -38.46 -21.20 67.81
C SER A 506 -39.86 -21.74 67.54
N LEU A 507 -40.46 -21.40 66.40
CA LEU A 507 -41.73 -21.92 65.90
C LEU A 507 -41.59 -23.25 65.12
N GLY A 508 -40.39 -23.85 65.09
CA GLY A 508 -40.17 -25.19 64.55
C GLY A 508 -39.68 -25.26 63.09
N MET A 509 -39.38 -24.13 62.43
CA MET A 509 -38.78 -24.18 61.09
C MET A 509 -37.36 -24.75 61.13
N ASN A 510 -37.06 -25.63 60.17
CA ASN A 510 -35.72 -26.22 60.08
C ASN A 510 -34.71 -25.26 59.41
N ARG A 511 -33.40 -25.54 59.57
CA ARG A 511 -32.33 -24.66 59.04
C ARG A 511 -32.39 -24.50 57.51
N LYS A 512 -32.89 -25.50 56.77
CA LYS A 512 -32.99 -25.45 55.30
C LYS A 512 -34.11 -24.50 54.86
N GLU A 513 -35.26 -24.54 55.53
CA GLU A 513 -36.41 -23.67 55.25
C GLU A 513 -36.10 -22.20 55.54
N CYS A 514 -35.41 -21.90 56.65
CA CYS A 514 -34.94 -20.55 56.93
C CYS A 514 -33.93 -20.07 55.88
N THR A 515 -32.98 -20.93 55.48
CA THR A 515 -32.00 -20.61 54.43
C THR A 515 -32.70 -20.24 53.12
N LEU A 516 -33.65 -21.07 52.68
CA LEU A 516 -34.38 -20.86 51.42
C LEU A 516 -35.21 -19.57 51.45
N SER A 517 -35.89 -19.30 52.57
CA SER A 517 -36.70 -18.09 52.79
C SER A 517 -35.87 -16.81 52.67
N MET A 518 -34.67 -16.77 53.26
CA MET A 518 -33.76 -15.62 53.20
C MET A 518 -33.16 -15.46 51.80
N LEU A 519 -32.76 -16.58 51.18
CA LEU A 519 -32.16 -16.60 49.85
C LEU A 519 -33.11 -16.03 48.79
N TYR A 520 -34.40 -16.38 48.82
CA TYR A 520 -35.40 -15.82 47.89
C TYR A 520 -35.51 -14.29 48.00
N GLY A 521 -35.50 -13.73 49.22
CA GLY A 521 -35.63 -12.28 49.41
C GLY A 521 -34.42 -11.50 48.89
N ILE A 522 -33.23 -12.07 49.01
CA ILE A 522 -31.97 -11.49 48.51
C ILE A 522 -31.91 -11.59 46.98
N LEU A 523 -32.16 -12.80 46.44
CA LEU A 523 -31.99 -13.07 45.02
C LEU A 523 -32.96 -12.32 44.13
N ILE A 524 -34.19 -12.04 44.56
CA ILE A 524 -35.14 -11.28 43.74
C ILE A 524 -34.60 -9.88 43.43
N ILE A 525 -34.06 -9.17 44.43
CA ILE A 525 -33.50 -7.82 44.22
C ILE A 525 -32.25 -7.88 43.36
N ILE A 526 -31.34 -8.81 43.67
CA ILE A 526 -30.09 -8.93 42.93
C ILE A 526 -30.36 -9.31 41.48
N ALA A 527 -31.26 -10.25 41.23
CA ALA A 527 -31.62 -10.67 39.87
C ALA A 527 -32.23 -9.51 39.08
N LEU A 528 -33.15 -8.73 39.67
CA LEU A 528 -33.70 -7.54 39.03
C LEU A 528 -32.62 -6.51 38.70
N GLY A 529 -31.75 -6.20 39.67
CA GLY A 529 -30.67 -5.26 39.48
C GLY A 529 -29.63 -5.72 38.46
N ALA A 530 -29.29 -7.01 38.48
CA ALA A 530 -28.34 -7.62 37.55
C ALA A 530 -28.89 -7.64 36.13
N VAL A 531 -30.14 -8.03 35.92
CA VAL A 531 -30.78 -8.01 34.59
C VAL A 531 -30.78 -6.60 34.02
N ILE A 532 -31.30 -5.62 34.78
CA ILE A 532 -31.40 -4.23 34.30
C ILE A 532 -30.00 -3.66 34.04
N GLY A 533 -29.07 -3.83 34.99
CA GLY A 533 -27.71 -3.32 34.87
C GLY A 533 -26.94 -3.94 33.72
N SER A 534 -27.00 -5.27 33.55
CA SER A 534 -26.30 -5.95 32.48
C SER A 534 -26.77 -5.48 31.10
N PHE A 535 -28.08 -5.36 30.89
CA PHE A 535 -28.64 -4.87 29.62
C PHE A 535 -28.38 -3.38 29.38
N ALA A 536 -28.45 -2.55 30.43
CA ALA A 536 -28.13 -1.13 30.32
C ALA A 536 -26.67 -0.93 29.89
N GLY A 537 -25.72 -1.61 30.54
CA GLY A 537 -24.30 -1.50 30.21
C GLY A 537 -23.97 -2.03 28.82
N PHE A 538 -24.67 -3.08 28.35
CA PHE A 538 -24.59 -3.56 26.97
C PHE A 538 -25.01 -2.47 25.97
N LYS A 539 -26.17 -1.83 26.18
CA LYS A 539 -26.66 -0.76 25.30
C LYS A 539 -25.77 0.48 25.31
N THR A 540 -25.18 0.82 26.46
CA THR A 540 -24.20 1.90 26.53
C THR A 540 -22.91 1.55 25.79
N ALA A 541 -22.42 0.31 25.89
CA ALA A 541 -21.23 -0.12 25.17
C ALA A 541 -21.44 -0.03 23.65
N ASP A 542 -22.59 -0.51 23.17
CA ASP A 542 -22.99 -0.45 21.76
C ASP A 542 -22.97 1.00 21.23
N PHE A 543 -23.57 1.92 21.98
CA PHE A 543 -23.57 3.35 21.66
C PHE A 543 -22.16 3.98 21.64
N VAL A 544 -21.31 3.63 22.62
CA VAL A 544 -19.94 4.16 22.70
C VAL A 544 -19.10 3.69 21.52
N ILE A 545 -19.18 2.40 21.19
CA ILE A 545 -18.44 1.80 20.07
C ILE A 545 -18.90 2.41 18.76
N SER A 546 -20.21 2.45 18.49
CA SER A 546 -20.74 3.04 17.25
C SER A 546 -20.31 4.49 17.06
N LYS A 547 -20.26 5.27 18.16
CA LYS A 547 -19.85 6.67 18.09
C LYS A 547 -18.34 6.84 17.95
N SER A 548 -17.54 5.98 18.57
CA SER A 548 -16.07 6.02 18.41
C SER A 548 -15.66 5.72 16.97
N THR A 549 -16.29 4.73 16.34
CA THR A 549 -16.03 4.37 14.94
C THR A 549 -16.45 5.49 13.99
N ASN A 550 -17.57 6.18 14.26
CA ASN A 550 -18.07 7.28 13.43
C ASN A 550 -17.43 8.66 13.69
N MET A 551 -16.84 8.90 14.87
CA MET A 551 -16.14 10.17 15.16
C MET A 551 -14.75 10.20 14.52
N GLU A 552 -14.09 9.05 14.34
CA GLU A 552 -12.80 9.00 13.66
C GLU A 552 -12.91 9.33 12.16
N THR A 553 -14.09 9.18 11.56
CA THR A 553 -14.38 9.56 10.16
C THR A 553 -14.71 11.04 9.94
N GLU A 554 -15.19 11.80 10.94
CA GLU A 554 -15.67 13.18 10.74
C GLU A 554 -14.74 14.30 11.25
N LEU A 555 -13.75 14.01 12.11
CA LEU A 555 -13.02 15.06 12.88
C LEU A 555 -11.62 15.42 12.39
N TYR A 556 -11.11 14.84 11.31
CA TYR A 556 -9.74 15.10 10.86
C TYR A 556 -9.69 15.56 9.41
N SER A 557 -9.15 16.76 9.19
CA SER A 557 -8.91 17.32 7.85
C SER A 557 -8.16 16.29 6.99
N THR A 558 -8.82 15.91 5.91
CA THR A 558 -8.42 14.92 4.91
C THR A 558 -7.29 15.42 3.99
N ALA A 559 -6.83 16.66 4.15
CA ALA A 559 -5.96 17.29 3.17
C ALA A 559 -4.50 16.77 3.12
N PHE A 560 -4.02 15.99 4.11
CA PHE A 560 -2.59 15.65 4.21
C PHE A 560 -2.28 14.27 4.83
N SER A 561 -3.10 13.23 4.66
CA SER A 561 -2.76 11.90 5.19
C SER A 561 -3.14 10.75 4.25
N ASN A 562 -2.32 9.68 4.24
CA ASN A 562 -2.54 8.37 3.59
C ASN A 562 -3.89 7.69 3.96
N TRP A 563 -4.65 8.31 4.85
CA TRP A 563 -5.94 7.88 5.39
C TRP A 563 -7.10 8.01 4.39
N VAL A 564 -7.17 9.10 3.63
CA VAL A 564 -8.26 9.37 2.66
C VAL A 564 -8.33 8.31 1.58
N ASN A 565 -7.15 7.86 1.22
CA ASN A 565 -6.83 7.01 0.11
C ASN A 565 -7.02 5.51 0.43
N ASN A 566 -7.21 5.16 1.70
CA ASN A 566 -7.51 3.79 2.16
C ASN A 566 -9.00 3.61 2.54
N ALA A 567 -9.92 4.30 1.86
CA ALA A 567 -11.35 4.26 2.16
C ALA A 567 -11.94 2.85 2.13
N ASP A 568 -11.50 2.00 1.21
CA ASP A 568 -11.97 0.61 1.10
C ASP A 568 -11.54 -0.24 2.30
N LYS A 569 -10.29 -0.10 2.76
CA LYS A 569 -9.83 -0.77 4.00
C LYS A 569 -10.59 -0.26 5.22
N MET A 570 -10.94 1.03 5.24
CA MET A 570 -11.78 1.60 6.31
C MET A 570 -13.21 1.08 6.25
N ALA A 571 -13.78 0.91 5.05
CA ALA A 571 -15.07 0.28 4.86
C ALA A 571 -15.05 -1.19 5.31
N GLU A 572 -14.00 -1.94 4.96
CA GLU A 572 -13.79 -3.31 5.43
C GLU A 572 -13.67 -3.36 6.95
N VAL A 573 -12.92 -2.46 7.57
CA VAL A 573 -12.83 -2.34 9.04
C VAL A 573 -14.18 -2.01 9.67
N ALA A 574 -14.99 -1.15 9.05
CA ALA A 574 -16.32 -0.80 9.54
C ALA A 574 -17.30 -1.97 9.43
N GLU A 575 -17.36 -2.63 8.27
CA GLU A 575 -18.21 -3.80 8.02
C GLU A 575 -17.82 -5.00 8.88
N THR A 576 -16.52 -5.21 9.06
CA THR A 576 -15.98 -6.29 9.86
C THR A 576 -15.76 -5.89 11.32
N SER A 577 -16.18 -4.71 11.77
CA SER A 577 -16.04 -4.33 13.18
C SER A 577 -16.72 -5.38 14.09
N VAL A 578 -16.08 -5.73 15.21
CA VAL A 578 -16.65 -6.73 16.13
C VAL A 578 -17.83 -6.08 16.86
N PRO A 579 -19.07 -6.54 16.66
CA PRO A 579 -20.20 -5.99 17.38
C PRO A 579 -20.13 -6.41 18.85
N VAL A 580 -20.84 -5.67 19.69
CA VAL A 580 -20.98 -6.02 21.10
C VAL A 580 -21.70 -7.38 21.21
N ASN A 581 -21.12 -8.31 21.98
CA ASN A 581 -21.65 -9.67 22.08
C ASN A 581 -22.95 -9.70 22.90
N TYR A 582 -24.05 -10.09 22.25
CA TYR A 582 -25.39 -10.18 22.87
C TYR A 582 -25.50 -11.20 24.00
N LEU A 583 -24.58 -12.18 24.08
CA LEU A 583 -24.52 -13.16 25.17
C LEU A 583 -23.85 -12.61 26.42
N THR A 584 -22.99 -11.58 26.29
CA THR A 584 -22.26 -10.98 27.42
C THR A 584 -23.19 -10.50 28.55
N PRO A 585 -24.30 -9.75 28.32
CA PRO A 585 -25.19 -9.37 29.41
C PRO A 585 -25.85 -10.56 30.11
N ILE A 586 -26.15 -11.65 29.39
CA ILE A 586 -26.74 -12.87 29.97
C ILE A 586 -25.73 -13.57 30.88
N VAL A 587 -24.51 -13.79 30.37
CA VAL A 587 -23.43 -14.43 31.14
C VAL A 587 -23.09 -13.60 32.37
N LEU A 588 -22.95 -12.28 32.22
CA LEU A 588 -22.64 -11.39 33.33
C LEU A 588 -23.74 -11.42 34.40
N CYS A 589 -25.01 -11.39 34.00
CA CYS A 589 -26.13 -11.52 34.92
C CYS A 589 -26.08 -12.84 35.71
N LEU A 590 -25.81 -13.96 35.04
CA LEU A 590 -25.68 -15.27 35.69
C LEU A 590 -24.49 -15.30 36.66
N VAL A 591 -23.35 -14.73 36.28
CA VAL A 591 -22.15 -14.63 37.14
C VAL A 591 -22.47 -13.81 38.40
N VAL A 592 -23.11 -12.65 38.25
CA VAL A 592 -23.50 -11.80 39.40
C VAL A 592 -24.44 -12.56 40.33
N ILE A 593 -25.46 -13.25 39.80
CA ILE A 593 -26.39 -14.06 40.60
C ILE A 593 -25.66 -15.20 41.31
N LEU A 594 -24.77 -15.92 40.62
CA LEU A 594 -24.02 -17.05 41.17
C LEU A 594 -23.09 -16.61 42.31
N VAL A 595 -22.34 -15.52 42.11
CA VAL A 595 -21.49 -14.91 43.16
C VAL A 595 -22.35 -14.51 44.36
N SER A 596 -23.53 -13.94 44.10
CA SER A 596 -24.46 -13.54 45.16
C SER A 596 -25.01 -14.72 45.96
N ILE A 597 -25.29 -15.85 45.31
CA ILE A 597 -25.68 -17.10 45.97
C ILE A 597 -24.56 -17.57 46.91
N ILE A 598 -23.31 -17.56 46.43
CA ILE A 598 -22.15 -17.99 47.23
C ILE A 598 -21.99 -17.10 48.47
N ILE A 599 -21.99 -15.77 48.31
CA ILE A 599 -21.89 -14.81 49.42
C ILE A 599 -23.03 -15.01 50.43
N SER A 600 -24.26 -15.18 49.92
CA SER A 600 -25.45 -15.40 50.75
C SER A 600 -25.36 -16.69 51.56
N LEU A 601 -24.97 -17.80 50.94
CA LEU A 601 -24.85 -19.09 51.62
C LEU A 601 -23.79 -19.07 52.73
N ILE A 602 -22.65 -18.42 52.49
CA ILE A 602 -21.59 -18.27 53.49
C ILE A 602 -22.10 -17.49 54.71
N LEU A 603 -22.72 -16.33 54.48
CA LEU A 603 -23.21 -15.47 55.57
C LEU A 603 -24.41 -16.07 56.30
N ILE A 604 -25.35 -16.73 55.60
CA ILE A 604 -26.48 -17.43 56.21
C ILE A 604 -25.99 -18.60 57.07
N LYS A 605 -25.05 -19.41 56.56
CA LYS A 605 -24.48 -20.54 57.32
C LYS A 605 -23.83 -20.06 58.61
N ASN A 606 -23.09 -18.96 58.58
CA ASN A 606 -22.50 -18.36 59.78
C ASN A 606 -23.56 -17.84 60.74
N ASN A 607 -24.62 -17.21 60.23
CA ASN A 607 -25.72 -16.71 61.06
C ASN A 607 -26.53 -17.84 61.74
N LEU A 608 -26.74 -18.96 61.06
CA LEU A 608 -27.53 -20.10 61.56
C LEU A 608 -26.78 -21.02 62.55
N LYS A 609 -25.49 -20.79 62.77
CA LYS A 609 -24.70 -21.49 63.82
C LYS A 609 -25.07 -21.02 65.23
N ALA A 610 -25.52 -19.77 65.39
CA ALA A 610 -25.90 -19.21 66.69
C ALA A 610 -27.18 -19.86 67.25
N GLU A 611 -27.28 -19.98 68.58
CA GLU A 611 -28.45 -20.52 69.25
C GLU A 611 -29.64 -19.53 69.21
N PRO A 612 -30.90 -20.00 69.14
CA PRO A 612 -32.08 -19.13 69.04
C PRO A 612 -32.22 -18.13 70.19
N LEU A 613 -31.88 -18.55 71.42
CA LEU A 613 -31.89 -17.70 72.61
C LEU A 613 -30.80 -16.62 72.57
N GLU A 614 -29.62 -16.94 72.03
CA GLU A 614 -28.51 -16.01 71.88
C GLU A 614 -28.78 -14.94 70.81
N LEU A 615 -29.54 -15.29 69.77
CA LEU A 615 -30.01 -14.35 68.73
C LEU A 615 -31.13 -13.43 69.22
N LEU A 616 -31.89 -13.83 70.24
CA LEU A 616 -32.95 -13.03 70.87
C LEU A 616 -32.40 -12.07 71.92
N SER A 617 -31.42 -12.51 72.72
CA SER A 617 -30.82 -11.72 73.81
C SER A 617 -29.91 -10.59 73.32
N LYS A 618 -29.24 -10.74 72.16
CA LYS A 618 -28.38 -9.70 71.55
C LYS A 618 -29.16 -8.57 70.84
N SER A 619 -30.44 -8.37 71.13
CA SER A 619 -31.32 -7.46 70.36
C SER A 619 -31.99 -6.35 71.18
N GLU A 620 -31.48 -6.09 72.39
CA GLU A 620 -31.66 -4.81 73.10
C GLU A 620 -30.40 -3.97 72.93
N GLU A 621 -30.21 -3.43 71.71
CA GLU A 621 -29.50 -2.17 71.43
C GLU A 621 -29.80 -1.72 70.00
#